data_AF-A0A821N1W9-F1
#
_entry.id   AF-A0A821N1W9-F1
#
_cell.length_a   1.000
_cell.length_b   1.000
_cell.length_c   1.000
_cell.angle_alpha   90.00
_cell.angle_beta   90.00
_cell.angle_gamma   90.00
#
_symmetry.space_group_name_H-M   'P 1'
#
loop_
_entity.id
_entity.type
_entity.pdbx_description
1 polymer ?
#
loop_
_entity_poly.entity_id
_entity_poly.type
_entity_poly.pdbx_seq_one_letter_code
_entity_poly.pdbx_strand_id
1 'polypeptide(L)' 'MSERYGFSLTTFSPSGKLVQIEYALNAVNAGSPAVGIKALNGVVLATEKKNKSLLHDDRTIHK' A
#
# COMPACT_ATOMS: atom_id res chain seq x y z
N MET A 1 -4.21 -9.32 28.51
CA MET A 1 -3.17 -10.02 27.73
C MET A 1 -2.09 -9.02 27.42
N SER A 2 -0.90 -9.15 28.01
CA SER A 2 0.24 -8.28 27.69
C SER A 2 0.76 -8.63 26.29
N GLU A 3 0.96 -7.64 25.43
CA GLU A 3 1.63 -7.83 24.14
C GLU A 3 3.02 -8.43 24.37
N ARG A 4 3.23 -9.68 23.94
CA ARG A 4 4.46 -10.47 24.17
C ARG A 4 5.62 -10.11 23.23
N TYR A 5 5.54 -8.99 22.54
CA TYR A 5 6.55 -8.55 21.57
C TYR A 5 7.11 -7.19 22.02
N GLY A 6 8.11 -7.24 22.91
CA GLY A 6 8.87 -6.05 23.35
C GLY A 6 10.05 -5.69 22.43
N PHE A 7 10.15 -6.32 21.25
CA PHE A 7 11.26 -6.15 20.31
C PHE A 7 10.76 -5.72 18.93
N SER A 8 11.58 -4.99 18.19
CA SER A 8 11.24 -4.54 16.83
C SER A 8 11.07 -5.73 15.88
N LEU A 9 9.96 -5.75 15.14
CA LEU A 9 9.70 -6.74 14.08
C LEU A 9 10.43 -6.42 12.77
N THR A 10 11.06 -5.24 12.67
CA THR A 10 11.88 -4.83 11.53
C THR A 10 13.31 -4.58 12.01
N THR A 11 14.26 -5.39 11.54
CA THR A 11 15.68 -5.33 11.93
C THR A 11 16.57 -5.22 10.69
N PHE A 12 17.77 -4.66 10.87
CA PHE A 12 18.78 -4.63 9.82
C PHE A 12 19.29 -6.04 9.50
N SER A 13 19.42 -6.35 8.22
CA SER A 13 20.16 -7.51 7.74
C SER A 13 21.67 -7.30 7.91
N PRO A 14 22.49 -8.37 7.79
CA PRO A 14 23.96 -8.23 7.74
C PRO A 14 24.48 -7.30 6.64
N SER A 15 23.68 -7.04 5.61
CA SER A 15 23.97 -6.09 4.53
C SER A 15 23.50 -4.66 4.81
N GLY A 16 22.93 -4.39 5.99
CA GLY A 16 22.44 -3.06 6.39
C GLY A 16 21.06 -2.70 5.83
N LYS A 17 20.32 -3.66 5.27
CA LYS A 17 18.99 -3.44 4.67
C LYS A 17 17.87 -3.76 5.66
N LEU A 18 16.77 -3.04 5.56
CA LEU A 18 15.53 -3.38 6.27
C LEU A 18 14.63 -4.20 5.34
N VAL A 19 14.80 -5.52 5.40
CA VAL A 19 14.14 -6.45 4.46
C VAL A 19 12.61 -6.36 4.52
N GLN A 20 12.04 -6.09 5.70
CA GLN A 20 10.59 -5.87 5.85
C GLN A 20 10.09 -4.65 5.06
N ILE A 21 10.92 -3.60 4.91
CA ILE A 21 10.57 -2.44 4.07
C ILE A 21 10.61 -2.81 2.58
N GLU A 22 11.60 -3.61 2.17
CA GLU A 22 11.67 -4.10 0.78
C GLU A 22 10.44 -4.96 0.44
N TYR A 23 10.00 -5.83 1.36
CA TYR A 23 8.76 -6.60 1.20
C TYR A 23 7.52 -5.71 1.12
N ALA A 24 7.44 -4.67 1.96
CA ALA A 24 6.34 -3.70 1.88
C ALA A 24 6.32 -2.96 0.54
N LEU A 25 7.47 -2.53 0.02
CA LEU A 25 7.56 -1.89 -1.30
C LEU A 25 7.14 -2.83 -2.43
N ASN A 26 7.54 -4.11 -2.37
CA ASN A 26 7.09 -5.11 -3.34
C ASN A 26 5.56 -5.33 -3.28
N ALA A 27 4.97 -5.31 -2.09
CA ALA A 27 3.53 -5.39 -1.92
C ALA A 27 2.80 -4.16 -2.49
N VAL A 28 3.36 -2.96 -2.33
CA VAL A 28 2.83 -1.73 -2.95
C VAL A 28 2.89 -1.82 -4.48
N ASN A 29 4.00 -2.32 -5.04
CA ASN A 29 4.14 -2.50 -6.49
C ASN A 29 3.15 -3.52 -7.08
N ALA A 30 2.71 -4.50 -6.28
CA ALA A 30 1.65 -5.45 -6.68
C ALA A 30 0.23 -4.86 -6.57
N GLY A 31 0.08 -3.67 -5.98
CA GLY A 31 -1.18 -2.95 -5.85
C GLY A 31 -1.71 -2.41 -7.19
N SER A 32 -2.98 -1.97 -7.19
CA SER A 32 -3.54 -1.28 -8.36
C SER A 32 -2.83 0.06 -8.59
N PRO A 33 -2.59 0.45 -9.85
CA PRO A 33 -1.96 1.72 -10.16
C PRO A 33 -2.83 2.90 -9.70
N ALA A 34 -2.16 3.94 -9.24
CA ALA A 34 -2.74 5.23 -8.90
C ALA A 34 -1.83 6.34 -9.42
N VAL A 35 -2.43 7.44 -9.86
CA VAL A 35 -1.74 8.61 -10.41
C VAL A 35 -2.32 9.88 -9.81
N GLY A 36 -1.44 10.86 -9.59
CA GLY A 36 -1.82 12.20 -9.17
C GLY A 36 -1.23 13.24 -10.12
N ILE A 37 -2.02 14.25 -10.47
CA ILE A 37 -1.60 15.39 -11.29
C ILE A 37 -1.84 16.67 -10.48
N LYS A 38 -0.77 17.45 -10.29
CA LYS A 38 -0.85 18.77 -9.67
C LYS A 38 -0.97 19.84 -10.76
N ALA A 39 -2.05 20.62 -10.73
CA ALA A 39 -2.28 21.79 -11.57
C ALA A 39 -2.07 23.09 -10.77
N LEU A 40 -2.15 24.24 -11.44
CA LEU A 40 -1.99 25.55 -10.81
C LEU A 40 -3.10 25.86 -9.79
N ASN A 41 -4.31 25.38 -10.04
CA ASN A 41 -5.51 25.67 -9.28
C ASN A 41 -6.12 24.43 -8.60
N GLY A 42 -5.42 23.29 -8.61
CA GLY A 42 -5.98 22.06 -8.05
C GLY A 42 -5.11 20.84 -8.22
N VAL A 43 -5.62 19.72 -7.73
CA VAL A 43 -4.99 18.41 -7.81
C VAL A 43 -6.03 17.41 -8.28
N VAL A 44 -5.64 16.50 -9.17
CA VAL A 44 -6.44 15.37 -9.62
C VAL A 44 -5.77 14.10 -9.11
N LEU A 45 -6.54 13.21 -8.50
CA LEU A 45 -6.11 11.86 -8.12
C LEU A 45 -6.98 10.86 -8.87
N ALA A 46 -6.36 9.83 -9.43
CA ALA A 46 -7.06 8.76 -10.14
C ALA A 46 -6.42 7.41 -9.81
N THR A 47 -7.22 6.36 -9.72
CA THR A 47 -6.73 4.99 -9.49
C THR A 47 -7.60 3.99 -10.22
N GLU A 48 -7.01 2.85 -10.58
CA GLU A 48 -7.77 1.73 -11.12
C GLU A 48 -8.60 1.07 -10.01
N LYS A 49 -9.91 0.95 -10.27
CA LYS A 49 -10.81 0.18 -9.43
C LYS A 49 -10.96 -1.25 -9.94
N LYS A 50 -10.03 -2.09 -9.52
CA LYS A 50 -10.02 -3.51 -9.87
C LYS A 50 -11.02 -4.31 -9.01
N ASN A 51 -12.18 -4.62 -9.57
CA ASN A 51 -13.17 -5.49 -8.92
C ASN A 51 -12.71 -6.95 -8.98
N LYS A 52 -12.75 -7.65 -7.84
CA LYS A 52 -12.41 -9.08 -7.77
C LYS A 52 -13.46 -9.97 -8.42
N SER A 53 -14.71 -9.50 -8.47
CA SER A 53 -15.86 -10.21 -9.04
C SER A 53 -16.86 -9.21 -9.61
N LEU A 54 -17.59 -9.63 -10.64
CA LEU A 54 -18.71 -8.87 -11.22
C LEU A 54 -19.89 -8.70 -10.24
N LEU A 55 -19.92 -9.51 -9.16
CA LEU A 55 -20.96 -9.45 -8.13
C LEU A 55 -20.67 -8.42 -7.03
N HIS A 56 -19.53 -7.73 -7.07
CA HIS A 56 -19.21 -6.69 -6.10
C HIS A 56 -19.99 -5.41 -6.42
N ASP A 57 -20.69 -4.86 -5.42
CA ASP A 57 -21.31 -3.54 -5.56
C ASP A 57 -20.22 -2.47 -5.55
N ASP A 58 -20.06 -1.83 -6.70
CA ASP A 58 -19.10 -0.76 -6.90
C ASP A 58 -19.27 0.40 -5.91
N ARG A 59 -20.46 0.65 -5.37
CA ARG A 59 -20.66 1.80 -4.47
C ARG A 59 -20.08 1.59 -3.08
N THR A 60 -19.65 0.37 -2.75
CA THR A 60 -19.17 0.03 -1.39
C THR A 60 -17.65 0.14 -1.23
N ILE A 61 -16.90 0.14 -2.33
CA ILE A 61 -15.43 0.20 -2.31
C ILE A 61 -14.99 1.58 -2.79
N HIS A 62 -14.46 2.38 -1.86
CA HIS A 62 -13.81 3.66 -2.13
C HIS A 62 -12.29 3.52 -2.03
N LYS A 63 -11.58 4.15 -2.95
CA LYS A 63 -10.11 4.23 -2.96
C LYS A 63 -9.69 5.69 -2.96
#